data_AF-A0A383ES56-F1
#
_entry.id   AF-A0A383ES56-F1
#
_cell.length_a   1.000
_cell.length_b   1.000
_cell.length_c   1.000
_cell.angle_alpha   90.00
_cell.angle_beta   90.00
_cell.angle_gamma   90.00
#
_symmetry.space_group_name_H-M   'P 1'
#
loop_
_entity.id
_entity.type
_entity.pdbx_description
1 polymer ?
#
loop_
_entity_poly.entity_id
_entity_poly.type
_entity_poly.pdbx_seq_one_letter_code
_entity_poly.pdbx_strand_id
1 'polypeptide(L)'
;MSLRVRLNILITTLLVILFLCSSFYTITNARRSVHSEVESSTQLALQLIQAASASSLPDAGDQKLSFLRKLAELKTIRHLHIELRSPTDILIPSDEDILFKESDAPEWFVSLVQPPATEIRRWLYTPVTTPIDVLIKPDPLDEIHESWIETRNILIFLSVFIVLANFLIYVLIG
;
A
#
# COMPACT_ATOMS: atom_id res chain seq x y z
N MET A 1 -27.99 20.74 -37.38
CA MET A 1 -26.66 20.61 -36.72
C MET A 1 -25.59 20.69 -37.79
N SER A 2 -24.65 21.64 -37.70
CA SER A 2 -23.57 21.75 -38.70
C SER A 2 -22.60 20.56 -38.55
N LEU A 3 -21.90 20.20 -39.64
CA LEU A 3 -20.89 19.13 -39.64
C LEU A 3 -19.82 19.36 -38.54
N ARG A 4 -19.50 20.64 -38.28
CA ARG A 4 -18.57 21.09 -37.23
C ARG A 4 -19.03 20.71 -35.84
N VAL A 5 -20.30 20.99 -35.50
CA VAL A 5 -20.87 20.64 -34.19
C VAL A 5 -20.93 19.13 -34.01
N ARG A 6 -21.27 18.38 -35.07
CA ARG A 6 -21.29 16.91 -35.02
C ARG A 6 -19.89 16.34 -34.76
N LEU A 7 -18.85 16.90 -35.40
CA LEU A 7 -17.46 16.48 -35.21
C LEU A 7 -16.98 16.77 -33.79
N ASN A 8 -17.22 17.98 -33.28
CA ASN A 8 -16.83 18.34 -31.91
C ASN A 8 -17.50 17.43 -30.87
N ILE A 9 -18.81 17.20 -31.00
CA ILE A 9 -19.52 16.26 -30.10
C ILE A 9 -18.91 14.87 -30.14
N LEU A 10 -18.59 14.35 -31.34
CA LEU A 10 -17.97 13.02 -31.49
C LEU A 10 -16.63 12.93 -30.78
N ILE A 11 -15.75 13.92 -30.98
CA ILE A 11 -14.41 13.90 -30.38
C ILE A 11 -14.49 14.11 -28.86
N THR A 12 -15.30 15.06 -28.38
CA THR A 12 -15.50 15.26 -26.94
C THR A 12 -16.06 13.98 -26.29
N THR A 13 -17.03 13.33 -26.93
CA THR A 13 -17.61 12.07 -26.43
C THR A 13 -16.55 10.97 -26.36
N LEU A 14 -15.72 10.84 -27.41
CA LEU A 14 -14.62 9.86 -27.42
C LEU A 14 -13.61 10.13 -26.29
N LEU A 15 -13.22 11.39 -26.08
CA LEU A 15 -12.31 11.78 -25.01
C LEU A 15 -12.88 11.50 -23.62
N VAL A 16 -14.18 11.73 -23.42
CA VAL A 16 -14.87 11.42 -22.16
C VAL A 16 -14.92 9.90 -21.92
N ILE A 17 -15.20 9.10 -22.94
CA ILE A 17 -15.17 7.64 -22.82
C ILE A 17 -13.77 7.16 -22.44
N LEU A 18 -12.73 7.68 -23.11
CA LEU A 18 -11.34 7.38 -22.77
C LEU A 18 -11.01 7.76 -21.33
N PHE A 19 -11.45 8.94 -20.87
CA PHE A 19 -11.28 9.37 -19.49
C PHE A 19 -11.86 8.39 -18.48
N LEU A 20 -13.10 7.93 -18.71
CA LEU A 20 -13.78 6.98 -17.83
C LEU A 20 -13.05 5.62 -17.81
N CYS A 21 -12.67 5.11 -18.98
CA CYS A 21 -11.89 3.86 -19.08
C CYS A 21 -10.54 3.98 -18.36
N SER A 22 -9.79 5.05 -18.59
CA SER A 22 -8.51 5.30 -17.92
C SER A 22 -8.67 5.45 -16.41
N SER A 23 -9.69 6.18 -15.96
CA SER A 23 -9.97 6.35 -14.52
C SER A 23 -10.23 5.01 -13.86
N PHE A 24 -11.10 4.19 -14.46
CA PHE A 24 -11.41 2.85 -13.97
C PHE A 24 -10.16 1.96 -13.93
N TYR A 25 -9.35 2.00 -14.99
CA TYR A 25 -8.10 1.23 -15.07
C TYR A 25 -7.10 1.66 -14.00
N THR A 26 -6.85 2.95 -13.83
CA THR A 26 -5.88 3.48 -12.86
C THR A 26 -6.29 3.14 -11.42
N ILE A 27 -7.57 3.27 -11.06
CA ILE A 27 -8.05 2.92 -9.71
C ILE A 27 -7.92 1.41 -9.47
N THR A 28 -8.25 0.58 -10.48
CA THR A 28 -8.08 -0.88 -10.37
C THR A 28 -6.61 -1.26 -10.24
N ASN A 29 -5.71 -0.55 -10.94
CA ASN A 29 -4.28 -0.75 -10.83
C ASN A 29 -3.76 -0.36 -9.44
N ALA A 30 -4.19 0.78 -8.90
CA ALA A 30 -3.87 1.20 -7.54
C ALA A 30 -4.26 0.13 -6.51
N ARG A 31 -5.47 -0.42 -6.60
CA ARG A 31 -5.93 -1.53 -5.75
C ARG A 31 -4.99 -2.74 -5.80
N ARG A 32 -4.56 -3.14 -7.01
CA ARG A 32 -3.64 -4.28 -7.18
C ARG A 32 -2.26 -3.98 -6.64
N SER A 33 -1.77 -2.75 -6.84
CA SER A 33 -0.46 -2.30 -6.34
C SER A 33 -0.42 -2.34 -4.82
N VAL A 34 -1.40 -1.73 -4.14
CA VAL A 34 -1.50 -1.77 -2.68
C VAL A 34 -1.56 -3.20 -2.16
N HIS A 35 -2.37 -4.07 -2.77
CA HIS A 35 -2.44 -5.48 -2.36
C HIS A 35 -1.09 -6.19 -2.52
N SER A 36 -0.42 -5.99 -3.65
CA SER A 36 0.88 -6.61 -3.93
C SER A 36 1.97 -6.11 -2.99
N GLU A 37 1.99 -4.83 -2.67
CA GLU A 37 3.01 -4.22 -1.81
C GLU A 37 2.85 -4.68 -0.36
N VAL A 38 1.61 -4.73 0.13
CA VAL A 38 1.29 -5.29 1.46
C VAL A 38 1.68 -6.76 1.53
N GLU A 39 1.35 -7.56 0.52
CA GLU A 39 1.71 -8.98 0.47
C GLU A 39 3.23 -9.17 0.43
N SER A 40 3.93 -8.45 -0.44
CA SER A 40 5.39 -8.50 -0.54
C SER A 40 6.07 -8.11 0.77
N SER A 41 5.64 -7.00 1.38
CA SER A 41 6.21 -6.49 2.63
C SER A 41 6.01 -7.48 3.78
N THR A 42 4.83 -8.12 3.86
CA THR A 42 4.57 -9.18 4.84
C THR A 42 5.43 -10.43 4.62
N GLN A 43 5.60 -10.88 3.37
CA GLN A 43 6.46 -12.01 3.05
C GLN A 43 7.93 -11.72 3.36
N LEU A 44 8.41 -10.52 3.07
CA LEU A 44 9.77 -10.08 3.39
C LEU A 44 10.01 -10.06 4.90
N ALA A 45 9.09 -9.48 5.68
CA ALA A 45 9.18 -9.50 7.14
C ALA A 45 9.25 -10.94 7.68
N LEU A 46 8.42 -11.85 7.16
CA LEU A 46 8.44 -13.26 7.54
C LEU A 46 9.76 -13.96 7.21
N GLN A 47 10.38 -13.65 6.07
CA GLN A 47 11.67 -14.23 5.69
C GLN A 47 12.80 -13.73 6.60
N LEU A 48 12.79 -12.43 6.95
CA LEU A 48 13.77 -11.84 7.86
C LEU A 48 13.66 -12.42 9.28
N ILE A 49 12.44 -12.63 9.79
CA ILE A 49 12.20 -13.28 11.08
C ILE A 49 12.68 -14.74 11.08
N GLN A 50 12.46 -15.48 9.99
CA GLN A 50 12.95 -16.85 9.84
C GLN A 50 14.48 -16.90 9.80
N ALA A 51 15.13 -16.00 9.04
CA ALA A 51 16.57 -15.89 8.98
C ALA A 51 17.19 -15.56 10.35
N ALA A 52 16.57 -14.62 11.09
CA ALA A 52 16.95 -14.30 12.47
C ALA A 52 16.92 -15.54 13.37
N SER A 53 15.87 -16.34 13.25
CA SER A 53 15.63 -17.52 14.08
C SER A 53 16.59 -18.68 13.74
N ALA A 54 16.91 -18.86 12.46
CA ALA A 54 17.80 -19.92 11.98
C ALA A 54 19.28 -19.68 12.34
N SER A 55 19.70 -18.43 12.54
CA SER A 55 21.09 -18.05 12.88
C SER A 55 21.54 -18.39 14.32
N SER A 56 20.78 -19.22 15.04
CA SER A 56 20.99 -19.50 16.47
C SER A 56 22.32 -20.23 16.74
N LEU A 57 23.37 -19.48 17.12
CA LEU A 57 24.45 -19.99 17.95
C LEU A 57 23.97 -20.08 19.42
N PRO A 58 24.44 -21.07 20.21
CA PRO A 58 23.84 -21.43 21.51
C PRO A 58 23.87 -20.37 22.62
N ASP A 59 24.64 -19.29 22.46
CA ASP A 59 24.95 -18.31 23.52
C ASP A 59 24.46 -16.87 23.21
N ALA A 60 23.53 -16.72 22.25
CA ALA A 60 23.22 -15.44 21.61
C ALA A 60 21.82 -14.87 21.92
N GLY A 61 21.24 -15.15 23.10
CA GLY A 61 19.90 -14.67 23.47
C GLY A 61 19.71 -13.15 23.34
N ASP A 62 20.65 -12.37 23.88
CA ASP A 62 20.65 -10.91 23.79
C ASP A 62 20.91 -10.40 22.36
N GLN A 63 21.74 -11.13 21.60
CA GLN A 63 22.07 -10.79 20.22
C GLN A 63 20.85 -10.99 19.30
N LYS A 64 20.07 -12.05 19.53
CA LYS A 64 18.80 -12.32 18.82
C LYS A 64 17.76 -11.24 19.11
N LEU A 65 17.62 -10.82 20.37
CA LEU A 65 16.70 -9.74 20.75
C LEU A 65 17.12 -8.40 20.13
N SER A 66 18.42 -8.10 20.11
CA SER A 66 18.97 -6.89 19.48
C SER A 66 18.79 -6.87 17.96
N PHE A 67 18.87 -8.03 17.30
CA PHE A 67 18.64 -8.16 15.85
C PHE A 67 17.15 -8.00 15.51
N LEU A 68 16.25 -8.60 16.30
CA LEU A 68 14.81 -8.41 16.15
C LEU A 68 14.39 -6.95 16.39
N ARG A 69 15.02 -6.26 17.36
CA ARG A 69 14.81 -4.82 17.58
C ARG A 69 15.29 -3.98 16.40
N LYS A 70 16.48 -4.27 15.86
CA LYS A 70 16.98 -3.61 14.64
C LYS A 70 16.08 -3.88 13.43
N LEU A 71 15.50 -5.08 13.32
CA LEU A 71 14.50 -5.39 12.29
C LEU A 71 13.23 -4.57 12.45
N ALA A 72 12.72 -4.40 13.66
CA ALA A 72 11.58 -3.52 13.92
C ALA A 72 11.88 -2.04 13.56
N GLU A 73 13.14 -1.62 13.63
CA GLU A 73 13.59 -0.26 13.25
C GLU A 73 13.84 -0.09 11.73
N LEU A 74 13.79 -1.15 10.91
CA LEU A 74 14.03 -1.01 9.47
C LEU A 74 12.88 -0.26 8.78
N LYS A 75 13.23 0.73 7.96
CA LYS A 75 12.28 1.59 7.22
C LYS A 75 11.28 0.81 6.35
N THR A 76 11.66 -0.35 5.79
CA THR A 76 10.80 -1.26 5.02
C THR A 76 9.73 -1.94 5.89
N ILE A 77 9.95 -2.04 7.20
CA ILE A 77 9.03 -2.61 8.19
C ILE A 77 8.24 -1.49 8.90
N ARG A 78 8.51 -0.21 8.61
CA ARG A 78 7.78 0.93 9.20
C ARG A 78 6.27 0.89 8.91
N HIS A 79 5.85 0.18 7.87
CA HIS A 79 4.45 -0.05 7.48
C HIS A 79 3.91 -1.41 7.96
N LEU A 80 4.70 -2.13 8.76
CA LEU A 80 4.38 -3.42 9.36
C LEU A 80 4.54 -3.36 10.88
N HIS A 81 3.43 -3.58 11.57
CA HIS A 81 3.42 -3.67 13.02
C HIS A 81 3.78 -5.10 13.41
N ILE A 82 4.97 -5.28 13.99
CA ILE A 82 5.46 -6.57 14.46
C ILE A 82 5.38 -6.58 15.98
N GLU A 83 4.40 -7.29 16.52
CA GLU A 83 4.29 -7.55 17.96
C GLU A 83 4.93 -8.90 18.27
N LEU A 84 5.93 -8.90 19.16
CA LEU A 84 6.60 -10.11 19.63
C LEU A 84 6.10 -10.42 21.04
N ARG A 85 5.40 -11.54 21.20
CA ARG A 85 4.77 -11.97 22.44
C ARG A 85 5.41 -13.27 22.94
N SER A 86 5.85 -13.27 24.19
CA SER A 86 6.20 -14.49 24.94
C SER A 86 4.95 -15.02 25.64
N PRO A 87 4.86 -16.30 26.07
CA PRO A 87 3.67 -16.83 26.76
C PRO A 87 3.34 -16.12 28.09
N THR A 88 4.28 -15.30 28.60
CA THR A 88 4.16 -14.62 29.91
C THR A 88 4.23 -13.10 29.80
N ASP A 89 4.73 -12.53 28.69
CA ASP A 89 4.96 -11.09 28.58
C ASP A 89 5.09 -10.60 27.12
N ILE A 90 4.83 -9.32 26.87
CA ILE A 90 5.02 -8.68 25.57
C ILE A 90 6.49 -8.23 25.49
N LEU A 91 7.28 -8.87 24.62
CA LEU A 91 8.73 -8.64 24.55
C LEU A 91 9.08 -7.38 23.77
N ILE A 92 8.30 -7.06 22.73
CA ILE A 92 8.41 -5.81 21.98
C ILE A 92 6.99 -5.31 21.73
N PRO A 93 6.55 -4.23 22.42
CA PRO A 93 5.27 -3.60 22.12
C PRO A 93 5.33 -2.99 20.72
N SER A 94 4.25 -3.15 19.96
CA SER A 94 4.05 -2.37 18.74
C SER A 94 3.73 -0.94 19.14
N ASP A 95 4.38 0.03 18.51
CA ASP A 95 4.08 1.44 18.74
C ASP A 95 2.70 1.74 18.13
N GLU A 96 1.63 1.70 18.93
CA GLU A 96 0.25 1.96 18.47
C GLU A 96 0.06 3.44 18.08
N ASP A 97 0.92 4.35 18.53
CA ASP A 97 0.75 5.80 18.34
C ASP A 97 1.05 6.29 16.90
N ILE A 98 1.58 5.43 16.03
CA ILE A 98 1.73 5.70 14.59
C ILE A 98 0.56 5.22 13.73
N LEU A 99 -0.44 4.56 14.33
CA LEU A 99 -1.60 3.94 13.64
C LEU A 99 -2.49 4.91 12.85
N PHE A 100 -2.29 6.21 12.98
CA PHE A 100 -3.17 7.23 12.40
C PHE A 100 -2.38 8.41 11.86
N LYS A 101 -1.37 8.16 11.03
CA LYS A 101 -1.00 9.20 10.08
C LYS A 101 -2.20 9.34 9.13
N GLU A 102 -2.98 10.41 9.32
CA GLU A 102 -4.15 10.70 8.50
C GLU A 102 -3.78 10.57 7.03
N SER A 103 -4.43 9.63 6.33
CA SER A 103 -4.28 9.52 4.90
C SER A 103 -5.03 10.68 4.25
N ASP A 104 -4.34 11.51 3.48
CA ASP A 104 -5.01 12.52 2.62
C ASP A 104 -5.87 11.87 1.50
N ALA A 105 -5.97 10.54 1.46
CA ALA A 105 -6.84 9.84 0.53
C ALA A 105 -8.31 10.00 0.97
N PRO A 106 -9.20 10.40 0.04
CA PRO A 106 -10.62 10.51 0.36
C PRO A 106 -11.23 9.13 0.61
N GLU A 107 -12.23 9.07 1.50
CA GLU A 107 -12.87 7.81 1.93
C GLU A 107 -13.36 6.92 0.78
N TRP A 108 -13.87 7.54 -0.29
CA TRP A 108 -14.34 6.80 -1.48
C TRP A 108 -13.19 6.04 -2.16
N PHE A 109 -11.97 6.59 -2.15
CA PHE A 109 -10.80 5.94 -2.74
C PHE A 109 -10.29 4.83 -1.83
N VAL A 110 -10.22 5.11 -0.51
CA VAL A 110 -9.85 4.12 0.50
C VAL A 110 -10.75 2.89 0.38
N SER A 111 -12.06 3.06 0.37
CA SER A 111 -13.03 1.95 0.25
C SER A 111 -12.93 1.14 -1.05
N LEU A 112 -12.40 1.72 -2.15
CA LEU A 112 -12.18 1.00 -3.40
C LEU A 112 -10.86 0.22 -3.43
N VAL A 113 -9.83 0.74 -2.75
CA VAL A 113 -8.44 0.28 -2.87
C VAL A 113 -8.01 -0.59 -1.68
N GLN A 114 -8.66 -0.43 -0.53
CA GLN A 114 -8.29 -1.12 0.72
C GLN A 114 -8.23 -2.64 0.53
N PRO A 115 -7.08 -3.28 0.86
CA PRO A 115 -6.96 -4.72 0.84
C PRO A 115 -7.73 -5.35 2.02
N PRO A 116 -8.16 -6.62 1.92
CA PRO A 116 -8.79 -7.30 3.04
C PRO A 116 -7.84 -7.35 4.24
N ALA A 117 -8.36 -7.03 5.44
CA ALA A 117 -7.59 -7.08 6.68
C ALA A 117 -7.07 -8.51 6.90
N THR A 118 -5.77 -8.69 6.69
CA THR A 118 -5.12 -10.01 6.80
C THR A 118 -4.17 -9.96 7.99
N GLU A 119 -4.63 -10.46 9.14
CA GLU A 119 -3.77 -10.66 10.31
C GLU A 119 -2.99 -11.97 10.13
N ILE A 120 -1.66 -11.89 10.15
CA ILE A 120 -0.80 -13.07 10.06
C ILE A 120 -0.21 -13.35 11.45
N ARG A 121 -0.56 -14.52 12.02
CA ARG A 121 0.01 -15.04 13.27
C ARG A 121 0.97 -16.19 13.00
N ARG A 122 2.16 -16.14 13.58
CA ARG A 122 3.17 -17.20 13.45
C ARG A 122 3.80 -17.53 14.81
N TRP A 123 3.83 -18.81 15.14
CA TRP A 123 4.54 -19.33 16.30
C TRP A 123 5.99 -19.68 15.93
N LEU A 124 6.96 -19.06 16.60
CA LEU A 124 8.37 -19.43 16.52
C LEU A 124 8.71 -20.40 17.64
N TYR A 125 9.03 -21.64 17.27
CA TYR A 125 9.49 -22.67 18.19
C TYR A 125 11.03 -22.69 18.21
N THR A 126 11.64 -22.47 19.37
CA THR A 126 13.08 -22.66 19.59
C THR A 126 13.28 -23.88 20.49
N PRO A 127 14.23 -24.81 20.22
CA PRO A 127 14.36 -26.06 21.00
C PRO A 127 14.71 -25.88 22.50
N VAL A 128 15.14 -24.67 22.90
CA VAL A 128 15.72 -24.40 24.24
C VAL A 128 14.91 -23.35 25.02
N THR A 129 13.92 -22.67 24.41
CA THR A 129 13.13 -21.61 25.07
C THR A 129 11.64 -21.67 24.72
N THR A 130 10.80 -21.05 25.56
CA THR A 130 9.34 -20.97 25.38
C THR A 130 8.95 -20.40 24.02
N PRO A 131 7.87 -20.91 23.38
CA PRO A 131 7.45 -20.48 22.05
C PRO A 131 7.13 -18.98 22.02
N ILE A 132 7.68 -18.26 21.05
CA ILE A 132 7.43 -16.82 20.85
C ILE A 132 6.33 -16.69 19.79
N ASP A 133 5.23 -16.03 20.13
CA ASP A 133 4.14 -15.66 19.21
C ASP A 133 4.52 -14.36 18.49
N VAL A 134 4.55 -14.39 17.16
CA VAL A 134 4.82 -13.21 16.33
C VAL A 134 3.53 -12.85 15.61
N LEU A 135 2.97 -11.70 15.99
CA LEU A 135 1.80 -11.12 15.36
C LEU A 135 2.28 -10.02 14.41
N ILE A 136 2.01 -10.20 13.12
CA ILE A 136 2.32 -9.22 12.09
C ILE A 136 1.00 -8.62 11.61
N LYS A 137 0.82 -7.31 11.84
CA LYS A 137 -0.29 -6.53 11.32
C LYS A 137 0.24 -5.57 10.25
N PRO A 138 -0.04 -5.79 8.96
CA PRO A 138 0.27 -4.81 7.94
C PRO A 138 -0.62 -3.58 8.08
N ASP A 139 -0.05 -2.38 7.92
CA ASP A 139 -0.79 -1.13 7.83
C ASP A 139 -0.83 -0.64 6.37
N PRO A 140 -1.97 -0.79 5.66
CA PRO A 140 -2.07 -0.40 4.27
C PRO A 140 -2.26 1.11 4.06
N LEU A 141 -2.44 1.92 5.10
CA LEU A 141 -2.85 3.33 4.96
C LEU A 141 -1.82 4.19 4.23
N ASP A 142 -0.54 3.98 4.49
CA ASP A 142 0.54 4.69 3.80
C ASP A 142 0.60 4.33 2.31
N GLU A 143 0.44 3.03 1.97
CA GLU A 143 0.39 2.56 0.58
C GLU A 143 -0.83 3.10 -0.18
N ILE A 144 -1.98 3.20 0.51
CA ILE A 144 -3.21 3.81 -0.03
C ILE A 144 -3.00 5.30 -0.27
N HIS A 145 -2.29 6.00 0.62
CA HIS A 145 -1.98 7.42 0.46
C HIS A 145 -1.08 7.67 -0.75
N GLU A 146 -0.01 6.90 -0.90
CA GLU A 146 0.89 7.00 -2.06
C GLU A 146 0.13 6.70 -3.37
N SER A 147 -0.63 5.60 -3.39
CA SER A 147 -1.46 5.22 -4.53
C SER A 147 -2.51 6.29 -4.89
N TRP A 148 -3.05 7.01 -3.90
CA TRP A 148 -3.95 8.14 -4.11
C TRP A 148 -3.24 9.30 -4.80
N ILE A 149 -2.05 9.67 -4.35
CA ILE A 149 -1.28 10.77 -4.95
C ILE A 149 -0.98 10.45 -6.42
N GLU A 150 -0.53 9.23 -6.72
CA GLU A 150 -0.26 8.79 -8.10
C GLU A 150 -1.53 8.82 -8.96
N THR A 151 -2.62 8.22 -8.48
CA THR A 151 -3.90 8.19 -9.19
C THR A 151 -4.41 9.60 -9.46
N ARG A 152 -4.39 10.47 -8.45
CA ARG A 152 -4.82 11.87 -8.55
C ARG A 152 -4.01 12.62 -9.61
N ASN A 153 -2.68 12.46 -9.60
CA ASN A 153 -1.80 13.13 -10.57
C ASN A 153 -2.10 12.69 -12.01
N ILE A 154 -2.34 11.40 -12.25
CA ILE A 154 -2.70 10.87 -13.57
C ILE A 154 -4.07 11.42 -14.01
N LEU A 155 -5.07 11.44 -13.12
CA LEU A 155 -6.39 11.97 -13.43
C LEU A 155 -6.37 13.47 -13.75
N ILE A 156 -5.60 14.26 -12.99
CA ILE A 156 -5.42 15.69 -13.25
C ILE A 156 -4.75 15.90 -14.60
N PHE A 157 -3.67 15.17 -14.88
CA PHE A 157 -2.97 15.26 -16.16
C PHE A 157 -3.90 14.94 -17.34
N LEU A 158 -4.68 13.86 -17.24
CA LEU A 158 -5.65 13.46 -18.26
C LEU A 158 -6.76 14.51 -18.44
N SER A 159 -7.25 15.08 -17.34
CA SER A 159 -8.26 16.15 -17.38
C SER A 159 -7.74 17.39 -18.10
N VAL A 160 -6.52 17.83 -17.78
CA VAL A 160 -5.86 18.97 -18.44
C VAL A 160 -5.68 18.69 -19.94
N PHE A 161 -5.22 17.49 -20.30
CA PHE A 161 -5.08 17.09 -21.69
C PHE A 161 -6.41 17.16 -22.45
N ILE A 162 -7.51 16.67 -21.86
CA ILE A 162 -8.83 16.69 -22.49
C ILE A 162 -9.31 18.14 -22.68
N VAL A 163 -9.13 19.01 -21.68
CA VAL A 163 -9.49 20.43 -21.79
C VAL A 163 -8.70 21.11 -22.92
N LEU A 164 -7.39 20.90 -22.96
CA LEU A 164 -6.53 21.45 -24.02
C LEU A 164 -6.91 20.91 -25.40
N ALA A 165 -7.17 19.62 -25.52
CA ALA A 165 -7.59 19.00 -26.77
C ALA A 165 -8.91 19.60 -27.27
N ASN A 166 -9.92 19.72 -26.39
CA ASN A 166 -11.20 20.33 -26.75
C ASN A 166 -11.06 21.82 -27.10
N PHE A 167 -10.22 22.56 -26.38
CA PHE A 167 -9.93 23.96 -26.70
C PHE A 167 -9.29 24.10 -28.09
N LEU A 168 -8.28 23.29 -28.39
CA LEU A 168 -7.60 23.31 -29.68
C LEU A 168 -8.57 22.97 -30.82
N ILE A 169 -9.40 21.95 -30.63
CA ILE A 169 -10.45 21.54 -31.58
C ILE A 169 -11.44 22.69 -31.79
N TYR A 170 -11.87 23.36 -30.72
CA TYR A 170 -12.76 24.51 -30.80
C TYR A 170 -12.13 25.67 -31.58
N VAL A 171 -10.84 25.96 -31.40
CA VAL A 171 -10.15 27.03 -32.14
C VAL A 171 -9.91 26.67 -33.62
N LEU A 172 -9.63 25.41 -33.94
CA LEU A 172 -9.36 24.97 -35.31
C LEU A 172 -10.63 24.82 -36.16
N ILE A 173 -11.71 24.33 -35.56
CA ILE A 173 -12.95 23.95 -36.26
C ILE A 173 -14.08 24.96 -36.02
N GLY A 174 -14.06 25.66 -34.89
CA GLY A 174 -14.95 26.81 -34.59
C GLY A 174 -14.65 27.97 -35.53
#